data_AF-A0A926NLX8-F1
#
_entry.id   AF-A0A926NLX8-F1
#
_cell.length_a   1.000
_cell.length_b   1.000
_cell.length_c   1.000
_cell.angle_alpha   90.00
_cell.angle_beta   90.00
_cell.angle_gamma   90.00
#
_symmetry.space_group_name_H-M   'P 1'
#
loop_
_entity.id
_entity.type
_entity.pdbx_description
1 polymer ?
#
loop_
_entity_poly.entity_id
_entity_poly.type
_entity_poly.pdbx_seq_one_letter_code
_entity_poly.pdbx_strand_id
1 'polypeptide(L)'
;MNRQIEKLKKQLTEIAEVVNSFQSEAVQVRVVDRLLDEIMDGERVETEGSEIFNKRSRRLRFAGEDESRPSEPGRKKPGATKVLNQLMASDFFALPHSISAIADYCKNNFDSDFKTSELSGILLKLAKENKLKRERSNENNRFEYVAV
;
A
#
# COMPACT_ATOMS: atom_id res chain seq x y z
N MET A 1 19.51 19.85 15.20
CA MET A 1 18.03 19.95 15.18
C MET A 1 17.48 18.94 14.20
N ASN A 2 16.36 18.31 14.53
CA ASN A 2 15.77 17.24 13.72
C ASN A 2 15.33 17.82 12.34
N ARG A 3 15.90 17.34 11.24
CA ARG A 3 15.68 17.89 9.88
C ARG A 3 14.19 17.86 9.47
N GLN A 4 13.42 16.95 10.05
CA GLN A 4 11.97 16.85 9.84
C GLN A 4 11.22 18.04 10.44
N ILE A 5 11.62 18.48 11.63
CA ILE A 5 11.02 19.63 12.33
C ILE A 5 11.30 20.92 11.56
N GLU A 6 12.49 21.04 10.95
CA GLU A 6 12.86 22.19 10.12
C GLU A 6 11.99 22.28 8.85
N LYS A 7 11.74 21.15 8.17
CA LYS A 7 10.85 21.09 7.00
C LYS A 7 9.40 21.45 7.35
N LEU A 8 8.87 20.85 8.41
CA LEU A 8 7.52 21.15 8.92
C LEU A 8 7.35 22.62 9.27
N LYS A 9 8.34 23.22 9.94
CA LYS A 9 8.33 24.66 10.23
C LYS A 9 8.27 25.51 8.98
N LYS A 10 9.04 25.15 7.94
CA LYS A 10 9.05 25.88 6.68
C LYS A 10 7.69 25.81 5.98
N GLN A 11 7.10 24.61 5.90
CA GLN A 11 5.77 24.41 5.31
C GLN A 11 4.66 25.12 6.09
N LEU A 12 4.70 25.10 7.43
CA LEU A 12 3.76 25.85 8.25
C LEU A 12 3.89 27.36 8.01
N THR A 13 5.12 27.86 7.86
CA THR A 13 5.37 29.29 7.65
C THR A 13 4.85 29.76 6.30
N GLU A 14 4.98 28.95 5.26
CA GLU A 14 4.47 29.23 3.91
C GLU A 14 2.93 29.26 3.87
N ILE A 15 2.26 28.42 4.67
CA ILE A 15 0.79 28.29 4.65
C ILE A 15 0.12 29.20 5.71
N ALA A 16 0.87 29.70 6.69
CA ALA A 16 0.36 30.55 7.77
C ALA A 16 -0.33 31.82 7.26
N GLU A 17 0.18 32.44 6.19
CA GLU A 17 -0.44 33.63 5.61
C GLU A 17 -1.81 33.31 5.00
N VAL A 18 -1.92 32.18 4.30
CA VAL A 18 -3.17 31.72 3.68
C VAL A 18 -4.19 31.31 4.75
N VAL A 19 -3.75 30.61 5.80
CA VAL A 19 -4.64 30.25 6.92
C VAL A 19 -5.12 31.52 7.64
N ASN A 20 -4.22 32.45 7.94
CA ASN A 20 -4.59 33.68 8.64
C ASN A 20 -5.47 34.62 7.79
N SER A 21 -5.55 34.42 6.46
CA SER A 21 -6.47 35.15 5.60
C SER A 21 -7.95 34.83 5.84
N PHE A 22 -8.26 33.70 6.48
CA PHE A 22 -9.64 33.36 6.86
C PHE A 22 -10.09 34.21 8.06
N GLN A 23 -11.22 34.90 7.95
CA GLN A 23 -11.75 35.78 9.02
C GLN A 23 -12.29 35.00 10.24
N SER A 24 -12.53 33.69 10.10
CA SER A 24 -13.09 32.86 11.17
C SER A 24 -12.02 31.97 11.77
N GLU A 25 -11.74 32.14 13.06
CA GLU A 25 -10.83 31.30 13.83
C GLU A 25 -11.20 29.81 13.78
N ALA A 26 -12.50 29.51 13.84
CA ALA A 26 -12.98 28.13 13.71
C ALA A 26 -12.67 27.52 12.34
N VAL A 27 -12.66 28.33 11.27
CA VAL A 27 -12.26 27.89 9.93
C VAL A 27 -10.76 27.71 9.86
N GLN A 28 -9.98 28.62 10.45
CA GLN A 28 -8.52 28.50 10.52
C GLN A 28 -8.09 27.18 11.17
N VAL A 29 -8.65 26.86 12.34
CA VAL A 29 -8.34 25.61 13.07
C VAL A 29 -8.69 24.38 12.25
N ARG A 30 -9.86 24.36 11.61
CA ARG A 30 -10.28 23.23 10.76
C ARG A 30 -9.39 23.04 9.53
N VAL A 31 -8.92 24.13 8.94
CA VAL A 31 -8.00 24.09 7.79
C VAL A 31 -6.63 23.56 8.23
N VAL A 32 -6.12 24.01 9.39
CA VAL A 32 -4.86 23.52 9.95
C VAL A 32 -4.92 22.04 10.30
N ASP A 33 -5.98 21.58 10.97
CA ASP A 33 -6.16 20.17 11.33
C ASP A 33 -6.13 19.27 10.08
N ARG A 34 -6.86 19.66 9.04
CA ARG A 34 -6.91 18.90 7.77
C ARG A 34 -5.56 18.87 7.05
N LEU A 35 -4.84 19.99 7.04
CA LEU A 35 -3.51 20.07 6.44
C LEU A 35 -2.49 19.23 7.21
N LEU A 36 -2.56 19.21 8.54
CA LEU A 36 -1.70 18.37 9.37
C LEU A 36 -1.97 16.89 9.11
N ASP A 37 -3.24 16.48 8.99
CA ASP A 37 -3.61 15.11 8.64
C ASP A 37 -3.06 14.70 7.25
N GLU A 38 -3.18 15.58 6.25
CA GLU A 38 -2.65 15.33 4.90
C GLU A 38 -1.10 15.25 4.87
N ILE A 39 -0.40 16.08 5.66
CA ILE A 39 1.07 16.01 5.80
C ILE A 39 1.48 14.71 6.48
N MET A 40 0.76 14.29 7.54
CA MET A 40 1.04 13.04 8.25
C MET A 40 0.74 11.80 7.40
N ASP A 41 -0.32 11.82 6.60
CA ASP A 41 -0.63 10.73 5.67
C ASP A 41 0.32 10.72 4.46
N GLY A 42 0.80 11.88 4.01
CA GLY A 42 1.89 11.97 3.02
C GLY A 42 3.22 11.42 3.54
N GLU A 43 3.54 11.68 4.81
CA GLU A 43 4.79 11.21 5.44
C GLU A 43 4.75 9.69 5.75
N ARG A 44 3.57 9.10 5.95
CA ARG A 44 3.43 7.62 5.99
C ARG A 44 3.92 6.97 4.70
N VAL A 45 3.72 7.61 3.55
CA VAL A 45 4.18 7.08 2.25
C VAL A 45 5.72 7.19 2.10
N GLU A 46 6.37 8.19 2.69
CA GLU A 46 7.85 8.30 2.71
C GLU A 46 8.51 7.42 3.79
N THR A 47 7.85 7.20 4.93
CA THR A 47 8.41 6.44 6.06
C THR A 47 8.16 4.92 5.95
N GLU A 48 7.24 4.47 5.09
CA GLU A 48 7.03 3.04 4.80
C GLU A 48 8.22 2.36 4.10
N GLY A 49 9.24 3.11 3.68
CA GLY A 49 10.55 2.57 3.32
C GLY A 49 11.41 2.11 4.51
N SER A 50 11.09 2.52 5.75
CA SER A 50 11.96 2.31 6.93
C SER A 50 11.28 1.74 8.18
N GLU A 51 9.95 1.61 8.21
CA GLU A 51 9.16 1.23 9.40
C GLU A 51 8.73 -0.26 9.46
N ILE A 52 9.37 -1.16 8.70
CA ILE A 52 9.01 -2.61 8.74
C ILE A 52 9.41 -3.27 10.09
N PHE A 53 10.20 -2.62 10.95
CA PHE A 53 10.78 -3.28 12.14
C PHE A 53 10.05 -3.06 13.48
N ASN A 54 9.16 -2.09 13.65
CA ASN A 54 8.71 -1.71 15.02
C ASN A 54 7.25 -2.01 15.39
N LYS A 55 6.45 -2.68 14.54
CA LYS A 55 5.05 -3.05 14.89
C LYS A 55 4.87 -4.45 15.50
N ARG A 56 5.91 -5.05 16.10
CA ARG A 56 5.77 -6.32 16.84
C ARG A 56 5.51 -6.21 18.35
N SER A 57 5.54 -5.01 18.95
CA SER A 57 5.55 -4.89 20.42
C SER A 57 4.26 -4.39 21.09
N ARG A 58 3.07 -4.45 20.45
CA ARG A 58 1.84 -3.91 21.07
C ARG A 58 0.56 -4.74 20.97
N ARG A 59 0.67 -6.07 20.81
CA ARG A 59 -0.48 -6.98 20.98
C ARG A 59 -0.18 -8.14 21.94
N LEU A 60 0.58 -7.88 23.01
CA LEU A 60 0.50 -8.70 24.22
C LEU A 60 -0.26 -7.90 25.27
N ARG A 61 -1.50 -8.33 25.51
CA ARG A 61 -2.38 -8.12 26.68
C ARG A 61 -3.80 -7.92 26.17
N PHE A 62 -4.50 -9.03 25.93
CA PHE A 62 -5.79 -9.33 26.54
C PHE A 62 -6.00 -10.85 26.42
N ALA A 63 -6.15 -11.47 27.58
CA ALA A 63 -6.29 -12.90 27.78
C ALA A 63 -7.70 -13.39 27.41
N GLY A 64 -7.77 -14.64 26.98
CA GLY A 64 -8.99 -15.41 26.82
C GLY A 64 -8.63 -16.80 26.34
N GLU A 65 -8.55 -17.74 27.29
CA GLU A 65 -8.39 -19.19 27.09
C GLU A 65 -9.39 -19.72 26.05
N ASP A 66 -8.93 -20.50 25.06
CA ASP A 66 -9.43 -21.86 24.82
C ASP A 66 -8.62 -22.60 23.72
N GLU A 67 -8.43 -23.90 23.96
CA GLU A 67 -8.08 -25.00 23.06
C GLU A 67 -6.99 -24.90 21.96
N SER A 68 -5.87 -25.57 22.25
CA SER A 68 -5.38 -26.75 21.52
C SER A 68 -5.31 -26.71 19.98
N ARG A 69 -4.23 -26.14 19.42
CA ARG A 69 -3.57 -26.70 18.22
C ARG A 69 -2.04 -26.52 18.29
N PRO A 70 -1.23 -27.57 18.07
CA PRO A 70 0.21 -27.41 17.95
C PRO A 70 0.49 -26.54 16.73
N SER A 71 1.05 -25.36 16.97
CA SER A 71 1.54 -24.49 15.92
C SER A 71 2.76 -25.16 15.30
N GLU A 72 2.56 -25.91 14.22
CA GLU A 72 3.67 -26.25 13.33
C GLU A 72 4.39 -24.96 12.92
N PRO A 73 5.72 -24.98 12.74
CA PRO A 73 6.48 -23.84 12.27
C PRO A 73 6.01 -23.51 10.84
N GLY A 74 5.00 -22.65 10.74
CA GLY A 74 4.35 -22.29 9.50
C GLY A 74 5.39 -21.79 8.52
N ARG A 75 5.62 -22.58 7.47
CA ARG A 75 6.35 -22.17 6.28
C ARG A 75 5.71 -20.86 5.83
N LYS A 76 6.40 -19.75 6.03
CA LYS A 76 5.88 -18.41 5.71
C LYS A 76 5.44 -18.46 4.25
N LYS A 77 4.13 -18.35 4.01
CA LYS A 77 3.57 -18.36 2.66
C LYS A 77 4.33 -17.30 1.84
N PRO A 78 4.76 -17.62 0.61
CA PRO A 78 5.50 -16.68 -0.21
C PRO A 78 4.65 -15.41 -0.37
N GLY A 79 5.20 -14.24 -0.02
CA GLY A 79 4.47 -12.99 -0.14
C GLY A 79 4.07 -12.70 -1.59
N ALA A 80 3.02 -11.91 -1.78
CA ALA A 80 2.46 -11.56 -3.10
C ALA A 80 3.53 -11.18 -4.13
N THR A 81 4.55 -10.42 -3.72
CA THR A 81 5.65 -10.00 -4.59
C THR A 81 6.48 -11.17 -5.13
N LYS A 82 6.74 -12.19 -4.31
CA LYS A 82 7.50 -13.38 -4.75
C LYS A 82 6.68 -14.20 -5.76
N VAL A 83 5.39 -14.38 -5.47
CA VAL A 83 4.48 -15.11 -6.35
C VAL A 83 4.32 -14.39 -7.68
N LEU A 84 4.14 -13.06 -7.67
CA LEU A 84 4.08 -12.27 -8.91
C LEU A 84 5.38 -12.35 -9.71
N ASN A 85 6.55 -12.26 -9.08
CA ASN A 85 7.82 -12.42 -9.80
C ASN A 85 7.99 -13.83 -10.39
N GLN A 86 7.48 -14.86 -9.71
CA GLN A 86 7.44 -16.21 -10.26
C GLN A 86 6.44 -16.32 -11.43
N LEU A 87 5.31 -15.63 -11.34
CA LEU A 87 4.31 -15.55 -12.40
C LEU A 87 4.84 -14.79 -13.63
N MET A 88 5.69 -13.77 -13.42
CA MET A 88 6.40 -13.06 -14.49
C MET A 88 7.42 -13.95 -15.22
N ALA A 89 7.93 -15.00 -14.57
CA ALA A 89 8.82 -15.97 -15.20
C ALA A 89 8.06 -17.04 -16.01
N SER A 90 6.74 -17.07 -15.90
CA SER A 90 5.86 -17.95 -16.66
C SER A 90 5.15 -17.21 -17.80
N ASP A 91 4.57 -17.96 -18.73
CA ASP A 91 3.82 -17.42 -19.87
C ASP A 91 2.45 -16.84 -19.49
N PHE A 92 2.15 -16.71 -18.20
CA PHE A 92 0.85 -16.24 -17.74
C PHE A 92 0.53 -14.83 -18.26
N PHE A 93 1.50 -13.91 -18.24
CA PHE A 93 1.30 -12.55 -18.75
C PHE A 93 1.44 -12.41 -20.27
N ALA A 94 1.54 -13.51 -21.03
CA ALA A 94 1.52 -13.46 -22.49
C ALA A 94 0.16 -13.01 -23.04
N LEU A 95 -0.92 -13.25 -22.27
CA LEU A 95 -2.26 -12.77 -22.55
C LEU A 95 -2.65 -11.65 -21.56
N PRO A 96 -3.53 -10.72 -21.97
CA PRO A 96 -4.02 -9.70 -21.07
C PRO A 96 -4.90 -10.32 -19.98
N HIS A 97 -4.53 -10.11 -18.72
CA HIS A 97 -5.29 -10.61 -17.58
C HIS A 97 -5.74 -9.49 -16.64
N SER A 98 -6.97 -9.59 -16.17
CA SER A 98 -7.50 -8.69 -15.14
C SER A 98 -6.95 -9.02 -13.75
N ILE A 99 -6.99 -8.05 -12.84
CA ILE A 99 -6.53 -8.23 -11.44
C ILE A 99 -7.24 -9.39 -10.74
N SER A 100 -8.54 -9.56 -10.98
CA SER A 100 -9.32 -10.67 -10.42
C SER A 100 -8.80 -12.01 -10.91
N ALA A 101 -8.56 -12.15 -12.22
CA ALA A 101 -8.01 -13.38 -12.79
C ALA A 101 -6.61 -13.72 -12.25
N ILE A 102 -5.77 -12.70 -12.02
CA ILE A 102 -4.46 -12.88 -11.37
C ILE A 102 -4.64 -13.39 -9.94
N ALA A 103 -5.57 -12.82 -9.17
CA ALA A 103 -5.84 -13.25 -7.79
C ALA A 103 -6.34 -14.70 -7.73
N ASP A 104 -7.27 -15.07 -8.62
CA ASP A 104 -7.79 -16.43 -8.72
C ASP A 104 -6.70 -17.42 -9.11
N TYR A 105 -5.82 -17.05 -10.04
CA TYR A 105 -4.67 -17.87 -10.42
C TYR A 105 -3.70 -18.06 -9.24
N CYS A 106 -3.43 -17.01 -8.48
CA CYS A 106 -2.59 -17.09 -7.28
C CYS A 106 -3.21 -18.01 -6.21
N LYS A 107 -4.52 -17.94 -6.02
CA LYS A 107 -5.25 -18.81 -5.10
C LYS A 107 -5.14 -20.28 -5.48
N ASN A 108 -5.33 -20.59 -6.77
CA ASN A 108 -5.34 -21.96 -7.27
C ASN A 108 -3.94 -22.60 -7.36
N ASN A 109 -2.91 -21.83 -7.73
CA ASN A 109 -1.57 -22.38 -7.98
C ASN A 109 -0.61 -22.24 -6.79
N PHE A 110 -0.83 -21.28 -5.90
CA PHE A 110 0.10 -20.95 -4.81
C PHE A 110 -0.52 -21.06 -3.41
N ASP A 111 -1.75 -21.57 -3.27
CA ASP A 111 -2.52 -21.65 -2.01
C ASP A 111 -2.50 -20.31 -1.23
N SER A 112 -2.51 -19.22 -1.98
CA SER A 112 -2.31 -17.87 -1.45
C SER A 112 -3.47 -16.99 -1.89
N ASP A 113 -4.35 -16.69 -0.94
CA ASP A 113 -5.53 -15.84 -1.14
C ASP A 113 -5.13 -14.36 -1.00
N PHE A 114 -4.59 -13.79 -2.09
CA PHE A 114 -4.19 -12.38 -2.12
C PHE A 114 -5.37 -11.48 -2.44
N LYS A 115 -5.50 -10.37 -1.72
CA LYS A 115 -6.53 -9.37 -2.04
C LYS A 115 -6.12 -8.59 -3.28
N THR A 116 -7.10 -8.17 -4.08
CA THR A 116 -6.89 -7.32 -5.25
C THR A 116 -6.17 -6.00 -4.90
N SER A 117 -6.40 -5.48 -3.69
CA SER A 117 -5.70 -4.30 -3.15
C SER A 117 -4.21 -4.51 -2.90
N GLU A 118 -3.80 -5.73 -2.57
CA GLU A 118 -2.39 -6.09 -2.35
C GLU A 118 -1.66 -6.31 -3.68
N LEU A 119 -2.36 -6.88 -4.65
CA LEU A 119 -1.84 -7.08 -6.00
C LEU A 119 -1.78 -5.78 -6.81
N SER A 120 -2.76 -4.88 -6.65
CA SER A 120 -2.85 -3.66 -7.45
C SER A 120 -1.64 -2.75 -7.29
N GLY A 121 -1.12 -2.59 -6.06
CA GLY A 121 0.07 -1.79 -5.80
C GLY A 121 1.34 -2.38 -6.43
N ILE A 122 1.50 -3.70 -6.35
CA ILE A 122 2.66 -4.41 -6.92
C ILE A 122 2.59 -4.40 -8.44
N LEU A 123 1.42 -4.68 -9.03
CA LEU A 123 1.20 -4.64 -10.47
C LEU A 123 1.42 -3.23 -11.04
N LEU A 124 0.99 -2.18 -10.32
CA LEU A 124 1.26 -0.80 -10.71
C LEU A 124 2.76 -0.48 -10.68
N LYS A 125 3.49 -0.99 -9.68
CA LYS A 125 4.95 -0.84 -9.62
C LYS A 125 5.63 -1.56 -10.79
N LEU A 126 5.27 -2.80 -11.08
CA LEU A 126 5.79 -3.55 -12.23
C LEU A 126 5.47 -2.87 -13.56
N ALA A 127 4.30 -2.23 -13.66
CA ALA A 127 3.96 -1.44 -14.83
C ALA A 127 4.82 -0.18 -14.98
N LYS A 128 5.12 0.53 -13.88
CA LYS A 128 6.07 1.66 -13.88
C LYS A 128 7.50 1.23 -14.21
N GLU A 129 7.89 0.01 -13.83
CA GLU A 129 9.18 -0.59 -14.16
C GLU A 129 9.26 -1.11 -15.61
N ASN A 130 8.24 -0.88 -16.45
CA ASN A 130 8.11 -1.38 -17.83
C ASN A 130 8.20 -2.91 -17.95
N LYS A 131 7.89 -3.66 -16.89
CA LYS A 131 7.80 -5.13 -16.93
C LYS A 131 6.43 -5.61 -17.37
N LEU A 132 5.40 -4.82 -17.10
CA LEU A 132 4.03 -5.06 -17.49
C LEU A 132 3.48 -3.81 -18.17
N LYS A 133 2.63 -3.98 -19.17
CA LYS A 133 1.80 -2.93 -19.72
C LYS A 133 0.45 -2.99 -19.04
N ARG A 134 -0.03 -1.86 -18.55
CA ARG A 134 -1.39 -1.71 -18.03
C ARG A 134 -2.26 -1.06 -19.10
N GLU A 135 -3.21 -1.79 -19.63
CA GLU A 135 -4.16 -1.30 -20.63
C GLU A 135 -5.58 -1.32 -20.05
N ARG A 136 -6.43 -0.43 -20.55
CA ARG A 136 -7.85 -0.45 -20.18
C ARG A 136 -8.60 -1.23 -21.24
N SER A 137 -9.26 -2.29 -20.82
CA SER A 137 -10.06 -3.11 -21.72
C SER A 137 -11.34 -2.37 -22.10
N ASN A 138 -11.64 -2.31 -23.40
CA ASN A 138 -12.81 -1.60 -23.94
C ASN A 138 -14.14 -2.28 -23.57
N GLU A 139 -14.11 -3.58 -23.26
CA GLU A 139 -15.32 -4.38 -23.02
C GLU A 139 -15.89 -4.17 -21.61
N ASN A 140 -15.02 -4.10 -20.61
CA ASN A 140 -15.42 -4.11 -19.19
C ASN A 140 -14.88 -2.89 -18.41
N ASN A 141 -14.20 -1.96 -19.09
CA ASN A 141 -13.58 -0.77 -18.49
C ASN A 141 -12.58 -1.06 -17.35
N ARG A 142 -12.13 -2.32 -17.21
CA ARG A 142 -11.16 -2.75 -16.21
C ARG A 142 -9.74 -2.66 -16.76
N PHE A 143 -8.78 -2.62 -15.85
CA PHE A 143 -7.37 -2.68 -16.21
C PHE A 143 -6.94 -4.13 -16.40
N GLU A 144 -6.33 -4.38 -17.54
CA GLU A 144 -5.68 -5.62 -17.89
C GLU A 144 -4.17 -5.41 -17.92
N TYR A 145 -3.45 -6.46 -17.58
CA TYR A 145 -2.00 -6.48 -17.48
C TYR A 145 -1.45 -7.52 -18.44
N VAL A 146 -0.52 -7.09 -19.29
CA VAL A 146 0.18 -7.92 -20.28
C VAL A 146 1.68 -7.68 -20.17
N ALA A 147 2.51 -8.70 -20.39
CA ALA A 147 3.97 -8.55 -20.41
C ALA A 147 4.42 -7.64 -21.57
N VAL A 148 5.52 -6.91 -21.35
CA VAL A 148 6.19 -6.07 -22.36
C VAL A 148 7.30 -6.86 -23.02
#